data_AF-A0A2V9DBZ9-F1
#
_entry.id   AF-A0A2V9DBZ9-F1
#
_cell.length_a   1.000
_cell.length_b   1.000
_cell.length_c   1.000
_cell.angle_alpha   90.00
_cell.angle_beta   90.00
_cell.angle_gamma   90.00
#
_symmetry.space_group_name_H-M   'P 1'
#
loop_
_entity.id
_entity.type
_entity.pdbx_description
1 polymer ?
#
loop_
_entity_poly.entity_id
_entity_poly.type
_entity_poly.pdbx_seq_one_letter_code
_entity_poly.pdbx_strand_id
1 'polypeptide(L)'
;MPGYRNNGGSNGGFGEIAVIDPKSMKVEKRLKPGDCHASGETLGPSHHVLVTCGGPVVMNASDGAIIARISQIGGGDEDWYNPGDGRFYFTAEDKSTPPVESLGVVDAQTGAWLQNVPDPGGRQAVALAENN
;
A
#
# COMPACT_ATOMS: atom_id res chain seq x y z
N MET A 1 12.59 -24.86 -19.22
CA MET A 1 12.30 -23.95 -18.10
C MET A 1 10.82 -24.05 -17.78
N PRO A 2 10.40 -24.47 -16.58
CA PRO A 2 8.98 -24.41 -16.22
C PRO A 2 8.61 -22.95 -15.97
N GLY A 3 7.76 -22.39 -16.83
CA GLY A 3 7.28 -21.02 -16.71
C GLY A 3 6.51 -20.81 -15.41
N TYR A 4 6.76 -19.67 -14.76
CA TYR A 4 5.91 -19.16 -13.69
C TYR A 4 4.52 -18.95 -14.29
N ARG A 5 3.53 -19.75 -13.87
CA ARG A 5 2.14 -19.49 -14.21
C ARG A 5 1.70 -18.28 -13.39
N ASN A 6 1.60 -17.13 -14.05
CA ASN A 6 0.80 -16.03 -13.53
C ASN A 6 -0.65 -16.52 -13.44
N ASN A 7 -1.11 -16.82 -12.23
CA ASN A 7 -2.53 -16.79 -11.87
C ASN A 7 -3.03 -15.34 -11.72
N GLY A 8 -2.45 -14.43 -12.51
CA GLY A 8 -2.87 -13.03 -12.56
C GLY A 8 -4.19 -12.95 -13.28
N GLY A 9 -5.25 -12.68 -12.52
CA GLY A 9 -6.58 -12.37 -13.02
C GLY A 9 -7.59 -13.50 -12.80
N SER A 10 -8.58 -13.22 -11.94
CA SER A 10 -9.90 -13.87 -11.88
C SER A 10 -9.96 -15.36 -11.45
N ASN A 11 -9.50 -15.69 -10.24
CA ASN A 11 -9.90 -16.92 -9.52
C ASN A 11 -10.21 -16.65 -8.04
N GLY A 12 -10.98 -15.61 -7.72
CA GLY A 12 -11.54 -15.38 -6.36
C GLY A 12 -10.53 -15.36 -5.19
N GLY A 13 -9.23 -15.20 -5.47
CA GLY A 13 -8.16 -15.19 -4.47
C GLY A 13 -7.89 -13.77 -3.95
N PHE A 14 -7.53 -13.68 -2.67
CA PHE A 14 -7.05 -12.45 -2.06
C PHE A 14 -5.61 -12.13 -2.52
N GLY A 15 -5.25 -10.85 -2.48
CA GLY A 15 -3.91 -10.36 -2.80
C GLY A 15 -2.85 -10.91 -1.85
N GLU A 16 -1.62 -11.02 -2.34
CA GLU A 16 -0.45 -11.42 -1.57
C GLU A 16 0.76 -10.60 -1.98
N ILE A 17 1.70 -10.42 -1.05
CA ILE A 17 2.99 -9.79 -1.28
C ILE A 17 4.03 -10.88 -1.47
N ALA A 18 4.62 -10.95 -2.65
CA ALA A 18 5.69 -11.89 -2.96
C ALA A 18 7.05 -11.27 -2.61
N VAL A 19 7.80 -11.90 -1.72
CA VAL A 19 9.21 -11.56 -1.47
C VAL A 19 10.05 -12.38 -2.44
N ILE A 20 10.77 -11.70 -3.33
CA ILE A 20 11.54 -12.33 -4.42
C ILE A 20 13.03 -12.13 -4.14
N ASP A 21 13.80 -13.23 -4.16
CA ASP A 21 15.26 -13.14 -4.22
C ASP A 21 15.68 -12.87 -5.67
N PRO A 22 16.23 -11.68 -5.96
CA PRO A 22 16.63 -11.35 -7.32
C PRO A 22 17.83 -12.16 -7.81
N LYS A 23 18.66 -12.73 -6.94
CA LYS A 23 19.83 -13.52 -7.33
C LYS A 23 19.43 -14.90 -7.81
N SER A 24 18.55 -15.57 -7.09
CA SER A 24 18.05 -16.90 -7.48
C SER A 24 16.81 -16.86 -8.38
N MET A 25 16.17 -15.69 -8.54
CA MET A 25 14.92 -15.48 -9.28
C MET A 25 13.77 -16.36 -8.74
N LYS A 26 13.68 -16.49 -7.42
CA LYS A 26 12.68 -17.32 -6.73
C LYS A 26 11.84 -16.47 -5.79
N VAL A 27 10.58 -16.87 -5.62
CA VAL A 27 9.73 -16.39 -4.53
C VAL A 27 10.19 -17.07 -3.24
N GLU A 28 10.72 -16.29 -2.30
CA GLU A 28 11.16 -16.76 -0.99
C GLU A 28 9.97 -16.90 -0.03
N LYS A 29 9.07 -15.92 -0.04
CA LYS A 29 7.89 -15.85 0.84
C LYS A 29 6.69 -15.26 0.13
N ARG A 30 5.50 -15.64 0.58
CA ARG A 30 4.22 -15.03 0.21
C ARG A 30 3.55 -14.57 1.49
N LEU A 31 3.30 -13.28 1.61
CA LEU A 31 2.72 -12.64 2.80
C LEU A 31 1.32 -12.15 2.47
N LYS A 32 0.42 -12.18 3.46
CA LYS A 32 -0.99 -11.80 3.26
C LYS A 32 -1.28 -10.47 3.96
N PRO A 33 -1.63 -9.38 3.25
CA PRO A 33 -2.11 -8.14 3.87
C PRO A 33 -3.49 -8.32 4.53
N GLY A 34 -4.21 -9.38 4.13
CA GLY A 34 -5.50 -9.79 4.65
C GLY A 34 -6.33 -10.45 3.56
N ASP A 35 -7.61 -10.67 3.87
CA ASP A 35 -8.59 -11.18 2.93
C ASP A 35 -9.14 -10.02 2.08
N CYS A 36 -8.33 -9.50 1.18
CA CYS A 36 -8.66 -8.33 0.38
C CYS A 36 -8.01 -8.38 -1.01
N HIS A 37 -8.57 -7.63 -1.97
CA HIS A 37 -8.01 -7.51 -3.32
C HIS A 37 -7.06 -6.32 -3.35
N ALA A 38 -5.74 -6.60 -3.35
CA ALA A 38 -4.72 -5.57 -3.36
C ALA A 38 -4.70 -4.83 -4.71
N SER A 39 -4.60 -3.51 -4.67
CA SER A 39 -4.54 -2.64 -5.85
C SER A 39 -3.19 -1.93 -6.01
N GLY A 40 -2.53 -1.60 -4.91
CA GLY A 40 -1.24 -0.91 -4.86
C GLY A 40 -0.33 -1.45 -3.78
N GLU A 41 0.96 -1.23 -3.96
CA GLU A 41 2.01 -1.61 -3.03
C GLU A 41 3.18 -0.62 -3.06
N THR A 42 3.61 -0.20 -1.88
CA THR A 42 4.77 0.67 -1.75
C THR A 42 5.63 0.29 -0.55
N LEU A 43 6.92 0.07 -0.82
CA LEU A 43 7.93 -0.20 0.21
C LEU A 43 8.47 1.11 0.82
N GLY A 44 8.30 1.25 2.13
CA GLY A 44 8.88 2.30 2.96
C GLY A 44 10.08 1.83 3.81
N PRO A 45 10.41 2.56 4.89
CA PRO A 45 11.56 2.25 5.73
C PRO A 45 11.32 0.98 6.55
N SER A 46 12.39 0.39 7.10
CA SER A 46 12.28 -0.70 8.07
C SER A 46 11.51 -1.95 7.58
N HIS A 47 11.52 -2.21 6.27
CA HIS A 47 10.71 -3.24 5.61
C HIS A 47 9.20 -3.04 5.74
N HIS A 48 8.72 -1.84 6.08
CA HIS A 48 7.30 -1.56 6.11
C HIS A 48 6.79 -1.38 4.69
N VAL A 49 5.74 -2.09 4.34
CA VAL A 49 5.05 -1.98 3.05
C VAL A 49 3.64 -1.50 3.32
N LEU A 50 3.21 -0.47 2.61
CA LEU A 50 1.81 -0.11 2.49
C LEU A 50 1.22 -0.92 1.33
N VAL A 51 0.03 -1.47 1.55
CA VAL A 51 -0.74 -2.21 0.54
C VAL A 51 -2.15 -1.66 0.56
N THR A 52 -2.65 -1.16 -0.56
CA THR A 52 -4.03 -0.67 -0.66
C THR A 52 -4.98 -1.83 -0.93
N CYS A 53 -6.03 -1.94 -0.11
CA CYS A 53 -6.85 -3.17 -0.05
C CYS A 53 -8.30 -2.91 0.44
N GLY A 54 -9.08 -2.11 -0.28
CA GLY A 54 -10.39 -1.57 0.17
C GLY A 54 -10.30 -0.55 1.32
N GLY A 55 -9.25 -0.67 2.12
CA GLY A 55 -8.54 0.36 2.88
C GLY A 55 -7.05 -0.04 2.97
N PRO A 56 -6.13 0.89 3.23
CA PRO A 56 -4.71 0.60 3.32
C PRO A 56 -4.34 -0.27 4.53
N VAL A 57 -3.33 -1.10 4.33
CA VAL A 57 -2.69 -1.91 5.38
C VAL A 57 -1.21 -1.59 5.37
N VAL A 58 -0.65 -1.32 6.54
CA VAL A 58 0.80 -1.25 6.73
C VAL A 58 1.25 -2.56 7.38
N MET A 59 2.20 -3.25 6.77
CA MET A 59 2.73 -4.51 7.27
C MET A 59 4.25 -4.57 7.15
N ASN A 60 4.88 -5.46 7.91
CA ASN A 60 6.31 -5.72 7.81
C ASN A 60 6.58 -6.83 6.79
N ALA A 61 7.34 -6.52 5.74
CA ALA A 61 7.66 -7.46 4.67
C ALA A 61 8.72 -8.51 5.06
N SER A 62 9.36 -8.39 6.23
CA SER A 62 10.32 -9.39 6.70
C SER A 62 9.65 -10.64 7.29
N ASP A 63 8.52 -10.47 7.98
CA ASP A 63 7.80 -11.54 8.70
C ASP A 63 6.28 -11.60 8.41
N GLY A 64 5.71 -10.60 7.74
CA GLY A 64 4.29 -10.51 7.43
C GLY A 64 3.42 -9.90 8.54
N ALA A 65 4.02 -9.38 9.62
CA ALA A 65 3.26 -8.79 10.72
C ALA A 65 2.47 -7.55 10.26
N ILE A 66 1.17 -7.51 10.56
CA ILE A 66 0.34 -6.33 10.30
C ILE A 66 0.63 -5.28 11.38
N ILE A 67 1.09 -4.11 10.96
CA ILE A 67 1.40 -2.97 11.81
C ILE A 67 0.16 -2.11 12.02
N ALA A 68 -0.56 -1.82 10.94
CA ALA A 68 -1.76 -0.99 10.99
C ALA A 68 -2.76 -1.38 9.90
N ARG A 69 -4.05 -1.19 10.20
CA ARG A 69 -5.15 -1.19 9.23
C ARG A 69 -5.79 0.19 9.25
N ILE A 70 -5.85 0.85 8.11
CA ILE A 70 -6.37 2.21 7.96
C ILE A 70 -7.80 2.12 7.44
N SER A 71 -8.75 2.70 8.18
CA SER A 71 -10.19 2.64 7.87
C SER A 71 -10.79 4.01 7.53
N GLN A 72 -10.04 5.09 7.75
CA GLN A 72 -10.42 6.49 7.60
C GLN A 72 -10.61 6.90 6.13
N ILE A 73 -10.06 6.14 5.19
CA ILE A 73 -10.08 6.40 3.76
C ILE A 73 -10.24 5.08 2.99
N GLY A 74 -10.73 5.13 1.76
CA GLY A 74 -10.84 3.97 0.87
C GLY A 74 -9.50 3.37 0.45
N GLY A 75 -9.55 2.33 -0.38
CA GLY A 75 -8.38 1.74 -1.02
C GLY A 75 -8.09 2.43 -2.35
N GLY A 76 -6.93 3.11 -2.44
CA GLY A 76 -6.45 3.70 -3.68
C GLY A 76 -5.79 2.68 -4.61
N ASP A 77 -5.52 3.05 -5.85
CA ASP A 77 -4.73 2.21 -6.76
C ASP A 77 -3.24 2.46 -6.55
N GLU A 78 -2.79 3.70 -6.74
CA GLU A 78 -1.38 4.07 -6.64
C GLU A 78 -1.03 4.65 -5.26
N ASP A 79 0.03 4.12 -4.67
CA ASP A 79 0.62 4.56 -3.41
C ASP A 79 2.08 4.98 -3.60
N TRP A 80 2.58 5.79 -2.67
CA TRP A 80 3.92 6.35 -2.73
C TRP A 80 4.53 6.57 -1.35
N TYR A 81 5.84 6.46 -1.25
CA TYR A 81 6.61 6.73 -0.03
C TYR A 81 7.51 7.93 -0.28
N ASN A 82 7.43 8.93 0.61
CA ASN A 82 8.33 10.06 0.60
C ASN A 82 9.39 9.92 1.70
N PRO A 83 10.68 9.71 1.35
CA PRO A 83 11.74 9.70 2.35
C PRO A 83 12.03 11.09 2.97
N GLY A 84 11.60 12.18 2.34
CA GLY A 84 11.82 13.54 2.86
C GLY A 84 11.04 13.85 4.14
N ASP A 85 9.86 13.25 4.31
CA ASP A 85 9.00 13.44 5.49
C ASP A 85 8.61 12.13 6.20
N GLY A 86 9.06 10.98 5.68
CA GLY A 86 8.83 9.67 6.26
C GLY A 86 7.37 9.19 6.16
N ARG A 87 6.63 9.60 5.12
CA ARG A 87 5.20 9.30 4.99
C ARG A 87 4.86 8.49 3.75
N PHE A 88 3.81 7.69 3.89
CA PHE A 88 3.08 7.13 2.76
C PHE A 88 1.96 8.07 2.33
N TYR A 89 1.73 8.08 1.02
CA TYR A 89 0.75 8.89 0.32
C TYR A 89 -0.01 8.02 -0.68
N PHE A 90 -1.33 8.16 -0.73
CA PHE A 90 -2.18 7.49 -1.72
C PHE A 90 -3.48 8.27 -1.83
N THR A 91 -4.11 8.26 -2.99
CA THR A 91 -5.41 8.91 -3.21
C THR A 91 -6.53 7.88 -3.15
N ALA A 92 -7.59 8.19 -2.40
CA ALA A 92 -8.78 7.36 -2.34
C ALA A 92 -9.99 8.14 -1.84
N GLU A 93 -11.16 7.53 -2.00
CA GLU A 93 -12.43 8.07 -1.51
C GLU A 93 -12.39 8.30 0.01
N ASP A 94 -12.51 9.55 0.44
CA ASP A 94 -12.84 9.89 1.82
C ASP A 94 -14.32 9.55 2.05
N LYS A 95 -14.57 8.73 3.07
CA LYS A 95 -15.90 8.21 3.41
C LYS A 95 -16.77 9.24 4.15
N SER A 96 -16.31 10.49 4.29
CA SER A 96 -17.12 11.62 4.76
C SER A 96 -18.19 12.03 3.73
N THR A 97 -19.21 12.80 4.17
CA THR A 97 -20.36 13.18 3.32
C THR A 97 -20.22 14.64 2.83
N PRO A 98 -20.39 14.94 1.52
CA PRO A 98 -20.35 14.03 0.37
C PRO A 98 -18.93 13.50 0.10
N PRO A 99 -18.78 12.32 -0.52
CA PRO A 99 -17.46 11.74 -0.76
C PRO A 99 -16.60 12.71 -1.56
N VAL A 100 -15.41 12.97 -1.04
CA VAL A 100 -14.36 13.72 -1.73
C VAL A 100 -13.17 12.78 -1.87
N GLU A 101 -12.62 12.70 -3.08
CA GLU A 101 -11.29 12.13 -3.23
C GLU A 101 -10.33 12.90 -2.33
N SER A 102 -9.48 12.17 -1.61
CA SER A 102 -8.52 12.76 -0.69
C SER A 102 -7.18 12.07 -0.83
N LEU A 103 -6.14 12.83 -0.55
CA LEU A 103 -4.81 12.30 -0.32
C LEU A 103 -4.73 11.81 1.13
N GLY A 104 -4.63 10.49 1.30
CA GLY A 104 -4.37 9.87 2.58
C GLY A 104 -2.90 9.99 2.95
N VAL A 105 -2.64 10.38 4.20
CA VAL A 105 -1.27 10.55 4.73
C VAL A 105 -1.08 9.63 5.93
N VAL A 106 -0.09 8.76 5.85
CA VAL A 106 0.23 7.77 6.89
C VAL A 106 1.71 7.86 7.27
N ASP A 107 2.01 7.84 8.57
CA ASP A 107 3.39 7.74 9.05
C ASP A 107 3.98 6.37 8.68
N ALA A 108 5.07 6.34 7.92
CA ALA A 108 5.59 5.10 7.35
C ALA A 108 6.27 4.20 8.39
N GLN A 109 6.75 4.77 9.50
CA GLN A 109 7.46 4.04 10.54
C GLN A 109 6.52 3.42 11.57
N THR A 110 5.38 4.05 11.85
CA THR A 110 4.44 3.61 12.89
C THR A 110 3.13 3.06 12.31
N GLY A 111 2.83 3.36 11.05
CA GLY A 111 1.53 3.08 10.45
C GLY A 111 0.41 3.98 10.98
N ALA A 112 0.74 5.05 11.71
CA ALA A 112 -0.25 5.98 12.23
C ALA A 112 -0.92 6.75 11.09
N TRP A 113 -2.26 6.74 11.09
CA TRP A 113 -3.05 7.65 10.26
C TRP A 113 -2.81 9.10 10.67
N LEU A 114 -2.46 9.97 9.72
CA LEU A 114 -2.21 11.39 9.99
C LEU A 114 -3.38 12.27 9.57
N GLN A 115 -3.82 12.18 8.31
CA GLN A 115 -4.89 13.05 7.79
C GLN A 115 -5.42 12.60 6.42
N ASN A 116 -6.63 13.07 6.11
CA ASN A 116 -7.12 13.26 4.74
C ASN A 116 -6.81 14.70 4.34
N VAL A 117 -6.11 14.90 3.23
CA VAL A 117 -6.02 16.21 2.57
C VAL A 117 -7.03 16.21 1.43
N PRO A 118 -8.00 17.14 1.38
CA PRO A 118 -8.97 17.19 0.29
C PRO A 118 -8.27 17.29 -1.08
N ASP A 119 -8.61 16.40 -1.99
CA ASP A 119 -8.06 16.35 -3.35
C ASP A 119 -9.18 16.10 -4.38
N PRO A 120 -10.08 17.06 -4.62
CA PRO A 120 -11.24 16.84 -5.47
C PRO A 120 -10.85 16.45 -6.90
N GLY A 121 -11.16 15.21 -7.28
CA GLY A 121 -10.81 14.65 -8.59
C GLY A 121 -9.42 14.04 -8.68
N GLY A 122 -8.68 14.00 -7.56
CA GLY A 122 -7.45 13.23 -7.40
C GLY A 122 -7.66 11.75 -7.69
N ARG A 123 -6.64 11.11 -8.26
CA ARG A 123 -6.69 9.68 -8.65
C ARG A 123 -5.41 8.91 -8.37
N GLN A 124 -4.29 9.62 -8.33
CA GLN A 124 -2.98 9.07 -8.10
C GLN A 124 -2.19 10.04 -7.23
N ALA A 125 -1.39 9.50 -6.31
CA ALA A 125 -0.46 10.28 -5.51
C ALA A 125 0.95 10.14 -6.09
N VAL A 126 1.68 11.24 -6.10
CA VAL A 126 3.14 11.24 -6.26
C VAL A 126 3.71 12.11 -5.15
N ALA A 127 4.82 11.70 -4.56
CA ALA A 127 5.53 12.55 -3.61
C ALA A 127 6.95 12.82 -4.07
N LEU A 128 7.37 14.07 -3.88
CA LEU A 128 8.73 14.52 -4.09
C LEU A 128 9.43 14.62 -2.74
N ALA A 129 10.62 14.03 -2.66
CA ALA A 129 11.52 14.28 -1.54
C ALA A 129 12.19 15.65 -1.74
N GLU A 130 11.58 16.70 -1.21
CA GLU A 130 12.26 17.99 -1.04
C GLU A 130 12.98 18.01 0.31
N ASN A 131 14.21 18.50 0.32
CA ASN A 131 14.99 18.72 1.54
C ASN A 131 14.44 19.96 2.27
N ASN A 132 13.33 19.83 3.00
CA ASN A 132 12.76 20.93 3.79
C ASN A 132 13.34 20.96 5.21
#